data_AF-A0A848EYV2-F1
#
_entry.id   AF-A0A848EYV2-F1
#
_cell.length_a   1.000
_cell.length_b   1.000
_cell.length_c   1.000
_cell.angle_alpha   90.00
_cell.angle_beta   90.00
_cell.angle_gamma   90.00
#
_symmetry.space_group_name_H-M   'P 1'
#
loop_
_entity.id
_entity.type
_entity.pdbx_description
1 polymer ?
#
loop_
_entity_poly.entity_id
_entity_poly.type
_entity_poly.pdbx_seq_one_letter_code
_entity_poly.pdbx_strand_id
1 'polypeptide(L)'
;MANEVVTRTERIILVQVNKNTKEERVLLKDRYGGGFQPTYTVANATPFNKQEDAEKISQTLNMLYNMTESEFECHVAKEIVERTYLDGGLTENDKNTEEPTSNVSE
;
A
#
# COMPACT_ATOMS: atom_id res chain seq x y z
N MET A 1 -31.46 -11.81 1.89
CA MET A 1 -30.41 -11.55 0.90
C MET A 1 -29.34 -10.77 1.63
N ALA A 2 -28.15 -11.34 1.83
CA ALA A 2 -27.09 -10.69 2.60
C ALA A 2 -26.54 -9.52 1.78
N ASN A 3 -26.46 -8.34 2.38
CA ASN A 3 -25.76 -7.21 1.76
C ASN A 3 -24.26 -7.49 1.89
N GLU A 4 -23.61 -7.88 0.81
CA GLU A 4 -22.15 -8.01 0.79
C GLU A 4 -21.52 -6.62 0.89
N VAL A 5 -20.84 -6.36 2.01
CA VAL A 5 -20.01 -5.16 2.15
C VAL A 5 -18.67 -5.44 1.46
N VAL A 6 -18.48 -4.84 0.28
CA VAL A 6 -17.19 -4.85 -0.42
C VAL A 6 -16.38 -3.66 0.04
N THR A 7 -15.28 -3.91 0.76
CA THR A 7 -14.33 -2.86 1.14
C THR A 7 -13.23 -2.76 0.09
N ARG A 8 -13.00 -1.56 -0.43
CA ARG A 8 -11.90 -1.25 -1.36
C ARG A 8 -10.86 -0.44 -0.63
N THR A 9 -9.66 -0.99 -0.49
CA THR A 9 -8.51 -0.27 0.07
C THR A 9 -7.53 0.04 -1.03
N GLU A 10 -7.19 1.31 -1.18
CA GLU A 10 -6.16 1.76 -2.10
C GLU A 10 -4.84 1.96 -1.34
N ARG A 11 -3.73 1.50 -1.92
CA ARG A 11 -2.39 1.76 -1.39
C ARG A 11 -1.40 2.07 -2.51
N ILE A 12 -0.41 2.90 -2.18
CA ILE A 12 0.70 3.24 -3.07
C ILE A 12 1.88 2.37 -2.69
N ILE A 13 2.46 1.66 -3.65
CA ILE A 13 3.57 0.73 -3.44
C ILE A 13 4.66 0.95 -4.49
N LEU A 14 5.82 0.33 -4.27
CA LEU A 14 6.86 0.23 -5.27
C LEU A 14 6.92 -1.16 -5.87
N VAL A 15 7.08 -1.23 -7.18
CA VAL A 15 7.18 -2.45 -7.97
C VAL A 15 8.50 -2.43 -8.74
N GLN A 16 9.29 -3.48 -8.56
CA GLN A 16 10.47 -3.75 -9.36
C GLN A 16 10.08 -4.64 -10.54
N VAL A 17 10.47 -4.24 -11.75
CA VAL A 17 10.19 -4.95 -13.00
C VAL A 17 11.50 -5.32 -13.67
N ASN A 18 11.65 -6.58 -14.09
CA ASN A 18 12.77 -6.97 -14.93
C ASN A 18 12.53 -6.49 -16.38
N LYS A 19 13.48 -5.72 -16.93
CA LYS A 19 13.40 -5.14 -18.28
C LYS A 19 13.28 -6.22 -19.37
N ASN A 20 13.90 -7.39 -19.17
CA ASN A 20 13.99 -8.47 -20.14
C ASN A 20 12.80 -9.43 -20.04
N THR A 21 12.51 -9.93 -18.84
CA THR A 21 11.48 -10.96 -18.64
C THR A 21 10.08 -10.40 -18.36
N LYS A 22 9.98 -9.09 -18.06
CA LYS A 22 8.76 -8.42 -17.59
C LYS A 22 8.18 -9.02 -16.30
N GLU A 23 8.98 -9.77 -15.56
CA GLU A 23 8.58 -10.23 -14.24
C GLU A 23 8.51 -9.07 -13.25
N GLU A 24 7.45 -9.06 -12.45
CA GLU A 24 7.18 -8.04 -11.44
C GLU A 24 7.38 -8.60 -10.02
N ARG A 25 7.96 -7.78 -9.15
CA ARG A 25 8.12 -8.05 -7.72
C ARG A 25 7.81 -6.78 -6.95
N VAL A 26 7.07 -6.88 -5.85
CA VAL A 26 6.85 -5.71 -4.99
C VAL A 26 8.06 -5.47 -4.09
N LEU A 27 8.25 -4.24 -3.64
CA LEU A 27 9.34 -3.90 -2.73
C LEU A 27 8.86 -3.80 -1.27
N LEU A 28 9.56 -4.51 -0.40
CA LEU A 28 9.43 -4.46 1.06
C LEU A 28 10.62 -3.71 1.65
N LYS A 29 10.35 -2.70 2.49
CA LYS A 29 11.36 -2.04 3.30
C LYS A 29 11.81 -2.97 4.42
N ASP A 30 13.07 -3.34 4.38
CA ASP A 30 13.70 -4.11 5.44
C ASP A 30 13.81 -3.26 6.72
N ARG A 31 13.34 -3.83 7.83
CA ARG A 31 13.35 -3.19 9.14
C ARG A 31 14.76 -3.09 9.74
N TYR A 32 15.69 -3.95 9.32
CA TYR A 32 17.01 -4.05 9.93
C TYR A 32 18.13 -3.52 9.01
N GLY A 33 18.04 -3.74 7.70
CA GLY A 33 19.02 -3.27 6.72
C GLY A 33 18.76 -1.89 6.11
N GLY A 34 17.63 -1.24 6.42
CA GLY A 34 17.30 0.11 5.96
C GLY A 34 16.97 0.27 4.46
N GLY A 35 17.12 -0.80 3.67
CA GLY A 35 16.87 -0.82 2.22
C GLY A 35 15.54 -1.44 1.81
N PHE A 36 15.31 -1.51 0.49
CA PHE A 36 14.16 -2.20 -0.10
C PHE A 36 14.58 -3.54 -0.69
N GLN A 37 13.84 -4.60 -0.36
CA GLN A 37 14.05 -5.95 -0.83
C GLN A 37 12.88 -6.39 -1.71
N PRO A 38 13.12 -7.02 -2.86
CA PRO A 38 12.05 -7.52 -3.71
C PRO A 38 11.40 -8.77 -3.11
N THR A 39 10.09 -8.89 -3.28
CA THR A 39 9.32 -10.07 -2.90
C THR A 39 8.17 -10.30 -3.86
N TYR A 40 7.82 -11.57 -4.07
CA TYR A 40 6.64 -11.96 -4.84
C TYR A 40 5.35 -11.84 -4.01
N THR A 41 5.46 -11.67 -2.70
CA THR A 41 4.29 -11.56 -1.81
C THR A 41 3.80 -10.12 -1.81
N VAL A 42 2.82 -9.82 -2.68
CA VAL A 42 2.24 -8.47 -2.83
C VAL A 42 1.72 -7.90 -1.50
N ALA A 43 1.17 -8.74 -0.62
CA ALA A 43 0.70 -8.31 0.69
C ALA A 43 1.81 -7.66 1.55
N ASN A 44 3.07 -8.06 1.36
CA ASN A 44 4.23 -7.54 2.09
C ASN A 44 4.81 -6.26 1.48
N ALA A 45 4.26 -5.77 0.37
CA ALA A 45 4.67 -4.49 -0.21
C ALA A 45 4.62 -3.39 0.85
N THR A 46 5.65 -2.55 0.91
CA THR A 46 5.64 -1.40 1.82
C THR A 46 4.72 -0.32 1.28
N PRO A 47 3.64 0.02 1.99
CA PRO A 47 2.74 1.08 1.56
C PRO A 47 3.35 2.45 1.84
N PHE A 48 3.07 3.40 0.95
CA PHE A 48 3.42 4.81 1.10
C PHE A 48 2.16 5.63 1.34
N ASN A 49 2.25 6.59 2.26
CA ASN A 49 1.15 7.51 2.55
C ASN A 49 1.01 8.62 1.49
N LYS A 50 2.10 8.92 0.77
CA LYS A 50 2.16 9.97 -0.25
C LYS A 50 2.84 9.44 -1.51
N GLN A 51 2.30 9.78 -2.67
CA GLN A 51 2.87 9.42 -3.96
C GLN A 51 4.27 10.02 -4.14
N GLU A 52 4.47 11.28 -3.77
CA GLU A 52 5.77 11.96 -3.89
C GLU A 52 6.90 11.24 -3.13
N ASP A 53 6.59 10.65 -1.98
CA ASP A 53 7.57 9.91 -1.19
C ASP A 53 7.96 8.60 -1.91
N ALA A 54 6.98 7.90 -2.48
CA ALA A 54 7.23 6.73 -3.31
C ALA A 54 8.06 7.09 -4.56
N GLU A 55 7.73 8.20 -5.22
CA GLU A 55 8.45 8.68 -6.40
C GLU A 55 9.92 8.97 -6.11
N LYS A 56 10.22 9.70 -5.02
CA LYS A 56 11.61 9.98 -4.60
C LYS A 56 12.43 8.71 -4.36
N ILE A 57 11.82 7.73 -3.70
CA ILE A 57 12.46 6.44 -3.44
C ILE A 57 12.65 5.67 -4.76
N SER A 58 11.64 5.62 -5.63
CA SER A 58 11.73 4.94 -6.93
C SER A 58 12.84 5.53 -7.81
N GLN A 59 12.99 6.86 -7.83
CA GLN A 59 14.03 7.56 -8.57
C GLN A 59 15.42 7.23 -8.01
N THR A 60 15.55 7.19 -6.68
CA THR A 60 16.81 6.81 -6.03
C THR A 60 17.19 5.36 -6.34
N LEU A 61 16.23 4.43 -6.29
CA LEU A 61 16.45 3.03 -6.64
C LEU A 61 16.83 2.87 -8.12
N ASN A 62 16.16 3.59 -9.02
CA ASN A 62 16.49 3.58 -10.45
C ASN A 62 17.87 4.17 -10.73
N MET A 63 18.29 5.22 -10.02
CA MET A 63 19.65 5.74 -10.11
C MET A 63 20.67 4.67 -9.73
N LEU A 64 20.44 3.95 -8.62
CA LEU A 64 21.30 2.84 -8.19
C LEU A 64 21.33 1.71 -9.21
N TYR A 65 20.17 1.31 -9.75
CA TYR A 65 20.06 0.28 -10.78
C TYR A 65 20.81 0.66 -12.05
N ASN A 66 20.73 1.93 -12.45
CA ASN A 66 21.47 2.42 -13.62
C ASN A 66 22.99 2.42 -13.36
N MET A 67 23.44 2.82 -12.17
CA MET A 67 24.85 2.80 -11.80
C MET A 67 25.45 1.39 -11.74
N THR A 68 24.64 0.37 -11.43
CA THR A 68 25.07 -1.03 -11.35
C THR A 68 24.73 -1.85 -12.59
N GLU A 69 24.29 -1.20 -13.67
CA GLU A 69 23.86 -1.85 -14.92
C GLU A 69 22.80 -2.95 -14.71
N SER A 70 21.95 -2.76 -13.70
CA SER A 70 20.90 -3.70 -13.32
C SER A 70 19.87 -3.88 -14.44
N GLU A 71 19.38 -5.10 -14.59
CA GLU A 71 18.28 -5.45 -15.50
C GLU A 71 16.90 -5.00 -14.98
N PHE A 72 16.85 -4.39 -13.80
CA PHE A 72 15.60 -4.02 -13.14
C PHE A 72 15.32 -2.51 -13.19
N GLU A 73 14.04 -2.17 -13.21
CA GLU A 73 13.51 -0.82 -13.02
C GLU A 73 12.48 -0.82 -11.89
N CYS A 74 12.35 0.31 -11.20
CA CYS A 74 11.40 0.52 -10.12
C CYS A 74 10.34 1.51 -10.57
N HIS A 75 9.08 1.18 -10.32
CA HIS A 75 7.92 2.00 -10.60
C HIS A 75 7.06 2.19 -9.36
N VAL A 76 6.39 3.34 -9.29
CA VAL A 76 5.32 3.58 -8.32
C VAL A 76 4.03 3.00 -8.89
N ALA A 77 3.35 2.16 -8.11
CA ALA A 77 2.07 1.58 -8.49
C ALA A 77 0.99 1.93 -7.47
N LYS A 78 -0.22 2.19 -7.97
CA LYS A 78 -1.43 2.26 -7.15
C LYS A 78 -2.09 0.89 -7.17
N GLU A 79 -2.19 0.26 -6.02
CA GLU A 79 -2.80 -1.04 -5.84
C GLU A 79 -4.18 -0.90 -5.20
N ILE A 80 -5.17 -1.59 -5.76
CA ILE A 80 -6.54 -1.66 -5.24
C ILE A 80 -6.75 -3.07 -4.70
N VAL A 81 -6.97 -3.18 -3.38
CA VAL A 81 -7.27 -4.44 -2.70
C VAL A 81 -8.76 -4.48 -2.40
N GLU A 82 -9.46 -5.44 -3.01
CA GLU A 82 -10.87 -5.69 -2.73
C GLU A 82 -11.02 -6.79 -1.68
N ARG A 83 -11.86 -6.56 -0.67
CA ARG A 83 -12.19 -7.56 0.35
C ARG A 83 -13.70 -7.67 0.51
N THR A 84 -14.18 -8.90 0.41
CA THR A 84 -15.57 -9.27 0.68
C THR A 84 -15.62 -10.17 1.91
N TYR A 85 -16.43 -9.78 2.89
CA TYR A 85 -16.65 -10.55 4.10
C TYR A 85 -17.80 -11.53 3.89
N LEU A 86 -17.53 -12.83 4.07
CA LEU A 86 -18.52 -13.90 3.82
C LEU A 86 -19.43 -14.18 5.02
N ASP A 87 -19.09 -13.65 6.20
CA ASP A 87 -19.83 -13.79 7.45
C ASP A 87 -20.83 -12.64 7.71
N GLY A 88 -20.99 -11.74 6.73
CA GLY A 88 -21.82 -10.54 6.85
C GLY A 88 -21.05 -9.28 7.28
N GLY A 89 -19.76 -9.39 7.64
CA GLY A 89 -18.87 -8.23 7.86
C GLY A 89 -19.38 -7.18 8.86
N LEU A 90 -18.68 -6.04 8.92
CA LEU A 90 -19.06 -4.90 9.75
C LEU A 90 -20.42 -4.34 9.28
N THR A 91 -21.51 -4.73 9.94
CA THR A 91 -22.81 -4.06 9.81
C THR A 91 -22.64 -2.61 10.27
N GLU A 92 -23.09 -1.65 9.46
CA GLU A 92 -23.13 -0.22 9.78
C GLU A 92 -23.91 0.04 11.09
N ASN A 93 -23.26 -0.08 12.25
CA ASN A 93 -23.79 0.38 13.53
C ASN A 93 -22.95 1.52 14.14
N ASP A 94 -21.92 2.01 13.46
CA ASP A 94 -21.18 3.21 13.84
C ASP A 94 -21.79 4.49 13.23
N LYS A 95 -23.11 4.62 13.32
CA LYS A 95 -23.76 5.92 13.26
C LYS A 95 -24.56 6.10 14.54
N ASN A 96 -24.12 7.10 15.30
CA ASN A 96 -24.82 7.80 16.36
C ASN A 96 -24.48 7.41 17.81
N THR A 97 -23.35 7.94 18.28
CA THR A 97 -23.29 8.49 19.64
C THR A 97 -22.90 9.97 19.53
N GLU A 98 -23.74 10.77 18.88
CA GLU A 98 -23.86 12.17 19.30
C GLU A 98 -24.69 12.20 20.60
N GLU A 99 -24.11 12.84 21.61
CA GLU A 99 -24.71 13.72 22.63
C GLU A 99 -24.20 13.44 24.06
N PRO A 100 -24.17 14.45 24.98
CA PRO A 100 -24.34 15.89 24.80
C PRO A 100 -23.20 16.73 25.41
N THR A 101 -23.11 17.99 24.99
CA THR A 101 -22.38 19.06 25.67
C THR A 101 -22.97 19.29 27.06
N SER A 102 -22.22 18.98 28.12
CA SER A 102 -22.54 19.46 29.46
C SER A 102 -22.11 20.92 29.59
N ASN A 103 -23.06 21.84 29.39
CA ASN A 103 -23.02 23.15 30.02
C ASN A 103 -23.00 22.94 31.53
N VAL A 104 -21.93 23.36 32.20
CA VAL A 104 -22.00 23.70 33.62
C VAL A 104 -21.58 25.15 33.74
N SER A 105 -22.58 26.00 33.87
CA SER A 105 -22.47 27.37 34.35
C SER A 105 -22.93 27.35 35.80
N GLU A 106 -22.02 27.63 36.73
CA GLU A 106 -22.22 28.45 37.95
C GLU A 106 -20.86 28.71 38.61
#